data_AF-A0AAU0UTU1-F1
#
_entry.id   AF-A0AAU0UTU1-F1
#
_cell.length_a   1.000
_cell.length_b   1.000
_cell.length_c   1.000
_cell.angle_alpha   90.00
_cell.angle_beta   90.00
_cell.angle_gamma   90.00
#
_symmetry.space_group_name_H-M   'P 1'
#
loop_
_entity.id
_entity.type
_entity.pdbx_description
1 polymer ?
#
loop_
_entity_poly.entity_id
_entity_poly.type
_entity_poly.pdbx_seq_one_letter_code
_entity_poly.pdbx_strand_id
1 'polypeptide(L)'
;MKNHLMKLTLLLLLMAMAVLTMGGTSSIQEANVFSPAQAVEAIRAGQVEKADIIAEKGSYRINAVTKDGQRFAAEVPRDTDIISLLRDNGVETSVSKAPAPPWWTVYSGLFSILFISFPFVILVLLVLILVYLRKISKGH
;
A
#
# COMPACT_ATOMS: atom_id res chain seq x y z
N MET A 1 26.31 7.99 31.98
CA MET A 1 25.35 7.13 31.23
C MET A 1 23.98 7.77 31.01
N LYS A 2 23.32 8.35 32.03
CA LYS A 2 21.96 8.93 31.93
C LYS A 2 21.78 9.98 30.81
N ASN A 3 22.77 10.84 30.58
CA ASN A 3 22.70 11.90 29.55
C ASN A 3 22.80 11.35 28.11
N HIS A 4 23.43 10.19 27.90
CA HIS A 4 23.48 9.56 26.58
C HIS A 4 22.17 8.84 26.26
N LEU A 5 21.53 8.26 27.28
CA LEU A 5 20.21 7.64 27.16
C LEU A 5 19.14 8.70 26.81
N MET A 6 19.20 9.88 27.46
CA MET A 6 18.27 10.99 27.20
C MET A 6 18.42 11.59 25.80
N LYS A 7 19.66 11.66 25.28
CA LYS A 7 19.93 12.07 23.90
C LYS A 7 19.41 11.05 22.88
N LEU A 8 19.57 9.75 23.17
CA LEU A 8 19.07 8.67 22.31
C LEU A 8 17.54 8.66 22.26
N THR A 9 16.86 8.83 23.40
CA THR A 9 15.39 8.92 23.44
C THR A 9 14.88 10.16 22.72
N LEU A 10 15.58 11.29 22.83
CA LEU A 10 15.22 12.52 22.12
C LEU A 10 15.39 12.37 20.60
N LEU A 11 16.48 11.74 20.16
CA LEU A 11 16.71 11.45 18.74
C LEU A 11 15.63 10.54 18.16
N LEU A 12 15.24 9.51 18.91
CA LEU A 12 14.22 8.55 18.47
C LEU A 12 12.82 9.18 18.42
N LEU A 13 12.49 10.06 19.37
CA LEU A 13 11.25 10.84 19.36
C LEU A 13 11.19 11.81 18.17
N LEU A 14 12.29 12.51 17.87
CA LEU A 14 12.38 13.40 16.71
C LEU A 14 12.24 12.63 15.39
N MET A 15 12.86 11.45 15.30
CA MET A 15 12.73 10.59 14.12
C MET A 15 11.30 10.06 13.95
N ALA A 16 10.63 9.70 15.04
CA ALA A 16 9.21 9.33 15.00
C ALA A 16 8.34 10.50 14.51
N MET A 17 8.54 11.72 15.02
CA MET A 17 7.81 12.91 14.54
C MET A 17 8.12 13.23 13.07
N ALA A 18 9.37 13.11 12.64
CA ALA A 18 9.74 13.31 11.24
C ALA A 18 9.07 12.29 10.31
N VAL A 19 8.97 11.02 10.71
CA VAL A 19 8.24 10.00 9.94
C VAL A 19 6.74 10.30 9.88
N LEU A 20 6.16 10.82 10.97
CA LEU A 20 4.74 11.20 11.01
C LEU A 20 4.43 12.42 10.13
N THR A 21 5.38 13.35 9.94
CA THR A 21 5.19 14.53 9.08
C THR A 21 5.60 14.28 7.63
N MET A 22 6.55 13.39 7.37
CA MET A 22 6.98 12.97 6.03
C MET A 22 6.07 11.89 5.45
N GLY A 23 5.33 11.18 6.30
CA GLY A 23 4.13 10.46 5.91
C GLY A 23 3.08 11.47 5.50
N GLY A 24 3.25 12.04 4.30
CA GLY A 24 2.15 12.57 3.52
C GLY A 24 1.16 11.43 3.35
N THR A 25 0.29 11.26 4.35
CA THR A 25 -1.03 10.75 4.13
C THR A 25 -1.61 11.75 3.16
N SER A 26 -1.47 11.47 1.86
CA SER A 26 -2.50 11.85 0.91
C SER A 26 -3.77 11.39 1.61
N SER A 27 -4.46 12.35 2.23
CA SER A 27 -5.75 12.13 2.83
C SER A 27 -6.52 11.46 1.72
N ILE A 28 -6.73 10.15 1.85
CA ILE A 28 -7.73 9.45 1.06
C ILE A 28 -9.04 9.95 1.67
N GLN A 29 -9.37 11.22 1.43
CA GLN A 29 -10.75 11.60 1.25
C GLN A 29 -11.23 10.65 0.18
N GLU A 30 -12.11 9.73 0.57
CA GLU A 30 -12.68 8.68 -0.26
C GLU A 30 -12.98 9.26 -1.64
N ALA A 31 -12.04 9.08 -2.56
CA ALA A 31 -12.17 9.61 -3.90
C ALA A 31 -13.25 8.75 -4.54
N ASN A 32 -14.31 9.39 -5.04
CA ASN A 32 -15.38 8.65 -5.69
C ASN A 32 -14.78 7.80 -6.81
N VAL A 33 -15.07 6.51 -6.81
CA VAL A 33 -14.54 5.58 -7.82
C VAL A 33 -15.38 5.74 -9.07
N PHE A 34 -14.81 6.36 -10.09
CA PHE A 34 -15.45 6.56 -11.38
C PHE A 34 -15.16 5.37 -12.29
N SER A 35 -16.17 4.98 -13.07
CA SER A 35 -15.94 4.06 -14.18
C SER A 35 -15.08 4.73 -15.27
N PRO A 36 -14.39 3.97 -16.13
CA PRO A 36 -13.57 4.54 -17.21
C PRO A 36 -14.33 5.53 -18.09
N ALA A 37 -15.60 5.22 -18.42
CA ALA A 37 -16.45 6.08 -19.23
C ALA A 37 -16.80 7.40 -18.51
N GLN A 38 -17.11 7.34 -17.21
CA GLN A 38 -17.40 8.54 -16.40
C GLN A 38 -16.18 9.45 -16.28
N ALA A 39 -14.99 8.86 -16.12
CA ALA A 39 -13.75 9.62 -16.06
C ALA A 39 -13.44 10.32 -17.39
N VAL A 40 -13.56 9.61 -18.52
CA VAL A 40 -13.38 10.19 -19.86
C VAL A 40 -14.36 11.32 -20.11
N GLU A 41 -15.63 11.15 -19.73
CA GLU A 41 -16.65 12.17 -19.93
C GLU A 41 -16.41 13.41 -19.07
N ALA A 42 -16.01 13.24 -17.79
CA ALA A 42 -15.67 14.37 -16.92
C ALA A 42 -14.46 15.17 -17.43
N ILE A 43 -13.46 14.49 -18.00
CA ILE A 43 -12.29 15.14 -18.63
C ILE A 43 -12.72 15.89 -19.89
N ARG A 44 -13.52 15.25 -20.76
CA ARG A 44 -14.01 15.86 -22.02
C ARG A 44 -14.94 17.05 -21.76
N ALA A 45 -15.73 17.00 -20.69
CA ALA A 45 -16.57 18.11 -20.25
C ALA A 45 -15.77 19.29 -19.66
N GLY A 46 -14.44 19.18 -19.55
CA GLY A 46 -13.58 20.23 -19.01
C GLY A 46 -13.83 20.51 -17.52
N GLN A 47 -14.38 19.54 -16.79
CA GLN A 47 -14.70 19.66 -15.36
C GLN A 47 -13.48 19.37 -14.47
N VAL A 48 -12.40 18.81 -15.04
CA VAL A 48 -11.17 18.46 -14.33
C VAL A 48 -10.22 19.66 -14.32
N GLU A 49 -9.68 19.98 -13.15
CA GLU A 49 -8.67 21.02 -12.95
C GLU A 49 -7.27 20.42 -12.91
N LYS A 50 -7.09 19.34 -12.12
CA LYS A 50 -5.80 18.66 -11.95
C LYS A 50 -5.96 17.15 -12.04
N ALA A 51 -4.98 16.48 -12.61
CA ALA A 51 -4.97 15.02 -12.70
C ALA A 51 -3.57 14.45 -12.41
N ASP A 52 -3.49 13.60 -11.40
CA ASP A 52 -2.32 12.77 -11.12
C ASP A 52 -2.49 11.41 -11.80
N ILE A 53 -1.56 11.08 -12.68
CA ILE A 53 -1.57 9.81 -13.42
C ILE A 53 -0.50 8.90 -12.82
N ILE A 54 -0.95 7.76 -12.28
CA ILE A 54 -0.10 6.73 -11.72
C ILE A 54 -0.05 5.56 -12.70
N ALA A 55 1.14 5.29 -13.24
CA ALA A 55 1.34 4.17 -14.15
C ALA A 55 1.45 2.85 -13.38
N GLU A 56 0.48 1.96 -13.57
CA GLU A 56 0.42 0.62 -12.98
C GLU A 56 0.63 -0.48 -14.03
N LYS A 57 0.78 -1.74 -13.61
CA LYS A 57 1.10 -2.85 -14.53
C LYS A 57 -0.15 -3.24 -15.35
N GLY A 58 -0.33 -2.59 -16.50
CA GLY A 58 -1.42 -2.87 -17.45
C GLY A 58 -2.54 -1.82 -17.48
N SER A 59 -2.56 -0.89 -16.52
CA SER A 59 -3.54 0.18 -16.41
C SER A 59 -2.88 1.51 -16.02
N TYR A 60 -3.61 2.61 -16.19
CA TYR A 60 -3.34 3.91 -15.60
C TYR A 60 -4.38 4.17 -14.51
N ARG A 61 -3.92 4.48 -13.30
CA ARG A 61 -4.79 5.02 -12.24
C ARG A 61 -4.72 6.54 -12.29
N ILE A 62 -5.89 7.17 -12.39
CA ILE A 62 -6.02 8.62 -12.50
C ILE A 62 -6.69 9.10 -11.22
N ASN A 63 -6.01 9.96 -10.48
CA ASN A 63 -6.58 10.69 -9.37
C ASN A 63 -6.79 12.12 -9.83
N ALA A 64 -8.05 12.52 -9.99
CA ALA A 64 -8.40 13.82 -10.54
C ALA A 64 -9.12 14.69 -9.52
N VAL A 65 -8.89 15.99 -9.60
CA VAL A 65 -9.59 17.03 -8.86
C VAL A 65 -10.39 17.84 -9.86
N THR A 66 -11.70 17.90 -9.65
CA THR A 66 -12.61 18.74 -10.44
C THR A 66 -12.48 20.21 -10.04
N LYS A 67 -12.90 21.12 -10.93
CA LYS A 67 -12.94 22.57 -10.68
C LYS A 67 -13.81 22.95 -9.47
N ASP A 68 -14.78 22.10 -9.12
CA ASP A 68 -15.64 22.26 -7.95
C ASP A 68 -14.97 21.72 -6.65
N GLY A 69 -13.72 21.27 -6.73
CA GLY A 69 -12.94 20.75 -5.61
C GLY A 69 -13.22 19.28 -5.25
N GLN A 70 -14.13 18.59 -5.94
CA GLN A 70 -14.38 17.16 -5.72
C GLN A 70 -13.25 16.31 -6.29
N ARG A 71 -12.90 15.23 -5.59
CA ARG A 71 -11.89 14.26 -6.04
C ARG A 71 -12.54 12.96 -6.50
N PHE A 72 -12.04 12.42 -7.60
CA PHE A 72 -12.40 11.09 -8.08
C PHE A 72 -11.16 10.30 -8.49
N ALA A 73 -11.28 8.98 -8.42
CA ALA A 73 -10.26 8.05 -8.88
C ALA A 73 -10.85 7.15 -9.96
N ALA A 74 -10.10 6.90 -11.03
CA ALA A 74 -10.52 5.99 -12.09
C ALA A 74 -9.35 5.14 -12.56
N GLU A 75 -9.63 3.88 -12.89
CA GLU A 75 -8.64 2.98 -13.48
C GLU A 75 -8.97 2.79 -14.96
N VAL A 76 -8.05 3.18 -15.83
CA VAL A 76 -8.24 3.23 -17.26
C VAL A 76 -7.22 2.32 -17.94
N PRO A 77 -7.62 1.52 -18.95
CA PRO A 77 -6.68 0.73 -19.74
C PRO A 77 -5.60 1.59 -20.42
N ARG A 78 -4.36 1.07 -20.53
CA ARG A 78 -3.22 1.84 -21.10
C ARG A 78 -3.35 2.16 -22.59
N ASP A 79 -4.17 1.42 -23.31
CA ASP A 79 -4.53 1.63 -24.71
C ASP A 79 -5.46 2.84 -24.91
N THR A 80 -6.02 3.40 -23.85
CA THR A 80 -6.82 4.62 -23.93
C THR A 80 -5.90 5.85 -23.98
N ASP A 81 -6.10 6.74 -24.96
CA ASP A 81 -5.35 8.00 -25.17
C ASP A 81 -5.68 9.10 -24.13
N ILE A 82 -5.79 8.70 -22.85
CA ILE A 82 -6.24 9.56 -21.76
C ILE A 82 -5.27 10.71 -21.46
N ILE A 83 -3.98 10.49 -21.70
CA ILE A 83 -2.92 11.50 -21.52
C ILE A 83 -3.08 12.62 -22.55
N SER A 84 -3.37 12.26 -23.81
CA SER A 84 -3.65 13.23 -24.87
C SER A 84 -4.94 14.00 -24.54
N LEU A 85 -6.00 13.30 -24.12
CA LEU A 85 -7.27 13.92 -23.76
C LEU A 85 -7.12 14.95 -22.61
N LEU A 86 -6.35 14.63 -21.57
CA LEU A 86 -6.10 15.54 -20.44
C LEU A 86 -5.32 16.79 -20.87
N ARG A 87 -4.30 16.61 -21.71
CA ARG A 87 -3.48 17.70 -22.24
C ARG A 87 -4.26 18.61 -23.19
N ASP A 88 -5.10 18.04 -24.05
CA ASP A 88 -5.94 18.79 -24.99
C ASP A 88 -7.01 19.62 -24.26
N ASN A 89 -7.42 19.18 -23.07
CA ASN A 89 -8.35 19.92 -22.19
C ASN A 89 -7.64 20.87 -21.22
N GLY A 90 -6.32 21.06 -21.33
CA GLY A 90 -5.55 22.00 -20.52
C GLY A 90 -5.47 21.63 -19.03
N VAL A 91 -5.65 20.35 -18.69
CA VAL A 91 -5.55 19.87 -17.31
C VAL A 91 -4.09 19.86 -16.86
N GLU A 92 -3.81 20.35 -15.66
CA GLU A 92 -2.48 20.21 -15.06
C GLU A 92 -2.23 18.72 -14.74
N THR A 93 -1.41 18.06 -15.56
CA THR A 93 -1.08 16.65 -15.41
C THR A 93 0.26 16.45 -14.72
N SER A 94 0.28 15.66 -13.65
CA SER A 94 1.50 15.16 -13.03
C SER A 94 1.56 13.65 -13.22
N VAL A 95 2.60 13.16 -13.89
CA VAL A 95 2.79 11.72 -14.15
C VAL A 95 3.81 11.18 -13.16
N SER A 96 3.38 10.27 -12.29
CA SER A 96 4.25 9.61 -11.33
C SER A 96 4.22 8.10 -11.51
N LYS A 97 5.34 7.44 -11.22
CA LYS A 97 5.42 5.97 -11.24
C LYS A 97 4.81 5.45 -9.95
N ALA A 98 4.04 4.35 -10.02
CA ALA A 98 3.55 3.70 -8.81
C ALA A 98 4.73 3.45 -7.84
N PRO A 99 4.61 3.86 -6.56
CA PRO A 99 5.67 3.64 -5.60
C PRO A 99 5.95 2.14 -5.52
N ALA A 100 7.23 1.76 -5.61
CA ALA A 100 7.62 0.37 -5.42
C ALA A 100 7.18 -0.09 -4.02
N PRO A 101 6.70 -1.34 -3.88
CA PRO A 101 6.32 -1.85 -2.58
C PRO A 101 7.50 -1.71 -1.61
N PRO A 102 7.26 -1.25 -0.37
CA PRO A 102 8.33 -1.11 0.61
C PRO A 102 9.09 -2.43 0.80
N TRP A 103 10.41 -2.38 0.88
CA TRP A 103 11.24 -3.58 1.03
C TRP A 103 10.83 -4.48 2.21
N TRP A 104 10.26 -3.89 3.27
CA TRP A 104 9.83 -4.62 4.46
C TRP A 104 8.62 -5.53 4.20
N THR A 105 7.83 -5.31 3.15
CA THR A 105 6.70 -6.20 2.80
C THR A 105 7.18 -7.59 2.36
N VAL A 106 8.43 -7.71 1.91
CA VAL A 106 9.06 -9.01 1.62
C VAL A 106 9.31 -9.79 2.92
N TYR A 107 9.64 -9.09 4.00
CA TYR A 107 9.95 -9.69 5.30
C TYR A 107 8.68 -10.07 6.08
N SER A 108 7.57 -9.33 5.90
CA SER A 108 6.30 -9.68 6.55
C SER A 108 5.73 -11.00 6.04
N GLY A 109 5.85 -11.28 4.74
CA GLY A 109 5.38 -12.55 4.14
C GLY A 109 6.12 -13.77 4.70
N LEU A 110 7.43 -13.66 4.91
CA LEU A 110 8.26 -14.72 5.49
C LEU A 110 7.92 -14.95 6.98
N PHE A 111 7.61 -13.88 7.71
CA PHE A 111 7.18 -13.97 9.11
C PHE A 111 5.85 -14.71 9.26
N SER A 112 4.87 -14.44 8.38
CA SER A 112 3.57 -15.12 8.42
C SER A 112 3.68 -16.63 8.17
N ILE A 113 4.51 -17.06 7.21
CA ILE A 113 4.71 -18.48 6.91
C ILE A 113 5.40 -19.19 8.07
N LEU A 114 6.41 -18.55 8.69
CA LEU A 114 7.13 -19.12 9.81
C LEU A 114 6.25 -19.22 11.07
N PHE A 115 5.43 -18.21 11.35
CA PHE A 115 4.55 -18.18 12.53
C PHE A 115 3.38 -19.18 12.44
N ILE A 116 2.87 -19.46 11.23
CA ILE A 116 1.84 -20.47 11.01
C ILE A 116 2.41 -21.90 11.07
N SER A 117 3.64 -22.10 10.58
CA SER A 117 4.26 -23.43 10.52
C SER A 117 4.82 -23.89 11.87
N PHE A 118 5.29 -22.96 12.70
CA PHE A 118 5.90 -23.26 14.01
C PHE A 118 4.99 -24.03 15.00
N PRO A 119 3.72 -23.64 15.23
CA PRO A 119 2.83 -24.40 16.13
C PRO A 119 2.51 -25.80 15.58
N PHE A 120 2.45 -25.96 14.25
CA PHE A 120 2.18 -27.25 13.62
C PHE A 120 3.33 -28.24 13.83
N VAL A 121 4.58 -27.77 13.67
CA VAL A 121 5.78 -28.58 13.92
C VAL A 121 5.88 -29.00 15.39
N ILE A 122 5.60 -28.09 16.32
CA ILE A 122 5.58 -28.39 17.76
C ILE A 122 4.51 -29.43 18.09
N LEU A 123 3.31 -29.31 17.53
CA LEU A 123 2.22 -30.25 17.75
C LEU A 123 2.59 -31.66 17.27
N VAL A 124 3.15 -31.78 16.07
CA VAL A 124 3.59 -33.08 15.52
C VAL A 124 4.67 -33.71 16.39
N LEU A 125 5.66 -32.92 16.82
CA LEU A 125 6.73 -33.40 17.71
C LEU A 125 6.16 -33.89 19.06
N LEU A 126 5.23 -33.13 19.64
CA LEU A 126 4.58 -33.48 20.90
C LEU A 126 3.79 -34.79 20.78
N VAL A 127 3.04 -34.97 19.68
CA VAL A 127 2.31 -36.22 19.41
C VAL A 127 3.27 -37.40 19.26
N LEU A 128 4.38 -37.23 18.54
CA LEU A 128 5.40 -38.28 18.40
C LEU A 128 6.02 -38.67 19.74
N ILE A 129 6.33 -37.69 20.58
CA ILE A 129 6.86 -37.92 21.94
C ILE A 129 5.83 -38.69 22.79
N LEU A 130 4.55 -38.31 22.77
CA LEU A 130 3.50 -39.00 23.52
C LEU A 130 3.30 -40.44 23.04
N VAL A 131 3.35 -40.69 21.73
CA VAL A 131 3.27 -42.04 21.16
C VAL A 131 4.47 -42.88 21.59
N TYR A 132 5.67 -42.30 21.58
CA TYR A 132 6.89 -42.96 22.02
C TYR A 132 6.85 -43.33 23.51
N LEU A 133 6.43 -42.40 24.38
CA LEU A 133 6.28 -42.64 25.81
C LEU A 133 5.22 -43.71 26.11
N ARG A 134 4.09 -43.71 25.38
CA ARG A 134 3.04 -44.73 25.50
C ARG A 134 3.55 -46.13 25.11
N LYS A 135 4.43 -46.22 24.12
CA LYS A 135 5.04 -47.50 23.70
C LYS A 135 5.94 -48.08 24.79
N ILE A 136 6.73 -47.24 25.47
CA ILE A 136 7.59 -47.65 26.58
C ILE A 136 6.76 -48.07 27.80
N SER A 137 5.70 -47.32 28.14
CA SER A 137 4.84 -47.63 29.29
C SER A 137 4.06 -48.94 29.17
N LYS A 138 3.82 -49.45 27.96
CA LYS A 138 3.11 -50.72 27.72
C LYS A 138 4.06 -51.91 27.47
N GLY A 139 5.36 -51.67 27.46
CA GLY A 139 6.40 -52.69 27.19
C GLY A 139 6.97 -53.34 28.46
N HIS A 140 6.36 -53.13 29.62
CA HIS A 140 6.66 -53.79 30.89
C HIS A 140 5.45 -54.57 31.39
#